data_AF-A0A0Q5I6F2-F1
#
_entry.id   AF-A0A0Q5I6F2-F1
#
_cell.length_a   1.000
_cell.length_b   1.000
_cell.length_c   1.000
_cell.angle_alpha   90.00
_cell.angle_beta   90.00
_cell.angle_gamma   90.00
#
_symmetry.space_group_name_H-M   'P 1'
#
loop_
_entity.id
_entity.type
_entity.pdbx_description
1 polymer ?
#
loop_
_entity_poly.entity_id
_entity_poly.type
_entity_poly.pdbx_seq_one_letter_code
_entity_poly.pdbx_strand_id
1 'polypeptide(L)'
;MRRQILPLLPPALLLAACGQMPAGGPSATTPGTTTPGTPTQQALPGVFQIDFGGVGTDTPTSRVQSLQPSGLSAQGLVSAPDQFSFSQVAVQTFAIGATNTRHIRVTYKVTNTSSQTLRNPKFVAVVPQGGTTDSVFTNVRYFDGSDATASIGKLSLVQGQNFNTATNSAVPNPLASTILTGLDVSTVDTTGKGIKTLTQTGWWLTTPPTSGATIPMAPGDTALISVDDNFIFYCS
;
A
#
# COMPACT_ATOMS: atom_id res chain seq x y z
N MET A 1 -7.11 -21.32 54.82
CA MET A 1 -6.51 -20.35 55.77
C MET A 1 -5.30 -19.77 55.04
N ARG A 2 -5.20 -18.49 54.66
CA ARG A 2 -5.14 -17.26 55.46
C ARG A 2 -5.36 -16.07 54.49
N ARG A 3 -6.27 -15.16 54.82
CA ARG A 3 -6.52 -13.90 54.09
C ARG A 3 -5.55 -12.83 54.58
N GLN A 4 -5.03 -11.97 53.69
CA GLN A 4 -4.41 -10.71 54.07
C GLN A 4 -5.14 -9.55 53.38
N ILE A 5 -5.72 -8.72 54.24
CA ILE A 5 -6.43 -7.47 53.98
C ILE A 5 -5.43 -6.37 54.37
N LEU A 6 -5.22 -5.37 53.52
CA LEU A 6 -4.52 -4.12 53.87
C LEU A 6 -5.35 -2.92 53.36
N PRO A 7 -5.30 -1.76 54.04
CA PRO A 7 -6.47 -0.96 54.35
C PRO A 7 -6.55 0.32 53.51
N LEU A 8 -7.78 0.83 53.40
CA LEU A 8 -8.08 2.20 53.01
C LEU A 8 -7.51 3.20 54.04
N LEU A 9 -7.00 4.33 53.54
CA LEU A 9 -6.92 5.58 54.29
C LEU A 9 -7.09 6.78 53.34
N PRO A 10 -8.21 7.52 53.43
CA PRO A 10 -8.45 8.75 52.69
C PRO A 10 -8.01 9.97 53.52
N PRO A 11 -7.54 11.07 52.89
CA PRO A 11 -7.62 12.39 53.49
C PRO A 11 -8.64 13.23 52.72
N ALA A 12 -9.76 13.48 53.38
CA ALA A 12 -10.69 14.56 53.04
C ALA A 12 -10.00 15.91 53.29
N LEU A 13 -9.85 16.72 52.25
CA LEU A 13 -9.49 18.12 52.37
C LEU A 13 -10.73 18.96 52.08
N LEU A 14 -11.32 19.45 53.18
CA LEU A 14 -12.26 20.56 53.21
C LEU A 14 -11.49 21.84 52.84
N LEU A 15 -11.84 22.47 51.72
CA LEU A 15 -11.62 23.90 51.54
C LEU A 15 -12.97 24.58 51.34
N ALA A 16 -13.32 25.36 52.35
CA ALA A 16 -14.25 26.46 52.24
C ALA A 16 -13.66 27.50 51.28
N ALA A 17 -14.45 27.91 50.28
CA ALA A 17 -14.21 29.15 49.55
C ALA A 17 -15.51 29.94 49.49
N CYS A 18 -15.48 31.06 50.19
CA CYS A 18 -16.51 32.09 50.24
C CYS A 18 -16.82 32.64 48.85
N GLY A 19 -18.07 33.10 48.71
CA GLY A 19 -18.62 33.62 47.47
C GLY A 19 -17.84 34.82 46.92
N GLN A 20 -17.63 34.77 45.62
CA GLN A 20 -17.35 35.94 44.81
C GLN A 20 -18.14 35.77 43.52
N MET A 21 -19.21 36.58 43.39
CA MET A 21 -20.05 36.63 42.21
C MET A 21 -19.25 37.32 41.10
N PRO A 22 -18.91 36.64 39.99
CA PRO A 22 -18.22 37.27 38.88
C PRO A 22 -19.17 38.23 38.16
N ALA A 23 -18.70 39.44 37.89
CA ALA A 23 -19.36 40.38 37.00
C ALA A 23 -19.50 39.77 35.60
N GLY A 24 -20.61 40.12 34.93
CA GLY A 24 -21.07 39.54 33.66
C GLY A 24 -19.97 39.29 32.63
N GLY A 25 -19.87 38.03 32.21
CA GLY A 25 -19.00 37.62 31.12
C GLY A 25 -19.49 38.18 29.77
N PRO A 26 -18.57 38.41 28.82
CA PRO A 26 -18.92 38.84 27.47
C PRO A 26 -19.87 37.83 26.81
N SER A 27 -20.88 38.36 26.11
CA SER A 27 -21.83 37.58 25.31
C SER A 27 -21.08 36.60 24.42
N ALA A 28 -21.32 35.31 24.62
CA ALA A 28 -20.76 34.26 23.79
C ALA A 28 -21.29 34.43 22.37
N THR A 29 -20.44 34.93 21.46
CA THR A 29 -20.68 34.77 20.04
C THR A 29 -20.67 33.27 19.76
N THR A 30 -21.82 32.76 19.33
CA THR A 30 -21.99 31.38 18.87
C THR A 30 -20.84 31.07 17.90
N PRO A 31 -19.99 30.06 18.17
CA PRO A 31 -18.97 29.66 17.22
C PRO A 31 -19.65 29.39 15.90
N GLY A 32 -19.32 30.18 14.87
CA GLY A 32 -19.83 29.95 13.53
C GLY A 32 -19.53 28.52 13.17
N THR A 33 -20.54 27.80 12.68
CA THR A 33 -20.37 26.46 12.11
C THR A 33 -19.29 26.55 11.05
N THR A 34 -18.06 26.13 11.41
CA THR A 34 -17.00 25.91 10.43
C THR A 34 -17.46 24.72 9.62
N THR A 35 -18.01 24.97 8.43
CA THR A 35 -18.23 23.93 7.44
C THR A 35 -16.94 23.13 7.34
N PRO A 36 -16.96 21.81 7.57
CA PRO A 36 -15.77 20.98 7.39
C PRO A 36 -15.20 21.28 6.01
N GLY A 37 -13.98 21.84 5.98
CA GLY A 37 -13.32 22.15 4.73
C GLY A 37 -13.12 20.85 3.95
N THR A 38 -13.28 20.92 2.63
CA THR A 38 -12.90 19.81 1.75
C THR A 38 -11.45 19.43 2.08
N PRO A 39 -11.14 18.14 2.36
CA PRO A 39 -9.78 17.70 2.63
C PRO A 39 -8.84 18.22 1.53
N THR A 40 -7.72 18.83 1.95
CA THR A 40 -6.71 19.29 0.99
C THR A 40 -6.18 18.08 0.22
N GLN A 41 -6.23 18.18 -1.11
CA GLN A 41 -5.74 17.13 -2.01
C GLN A 41 -4.25 16.85 -1.72
N GLN A 42 -3.89 15.59 -1.50
CA GLN A 42 -2.52 15.23 -1.18
C GLN A 42 -1.76 14.91 -2.48
N ALA A 43 -0.60 15.54 -2.67
CA ALA A 43 0.26 15.26 -3.80
C ALA A 43 0.78 13.80 -3.73
N LEU A 44 0.73 13.09 -4.86
CA LEU A 44 1.26 11.73 -4.96
C LEU A 44 2.81 11.76 -4.91
N PRO A 45 3.45 11.06 -3.95
CA PRO A 45 4.89 11.10 -3.73
C PRO A 45 5.70 10.29 -4.74
N GLY A 46 5.12 9.81 -5.85
CA GLY A 46 5.84 9.11 -6.93
C GLY A 46 5.05 7.97 -7.55
N VAL A 47 5.46 7.56 -8.76
CA VAL A 47 4.93 6.38 -9.47
C VAL A 47 6.09 5.44 -9.76
N PHE A 48 5.92 4.16 -9.42
CA PHE A 48 6.92 3.13 -9.63
C PHE A 48 6.37 2.06 -10.57
N GLN A 49 7.21 1.58 -11.49
CA GLN A 49 6.91 0.44 -12.33
C GLN A 49 7.73 -0.75 -11.85
N ILE A 50 7.06 -1.89 -11.70
CA ILE A 50 7.70 -3.17 -11.42
C ILE A 50 7.74 -3.94 -12.74
N ASP A 51 8.95 -4.18 -13.25
CA ASP A 51 9.15 -5.03 -14.41
C ASP A 51 9.44 -6.46 -13.95
N PHE A 52 8.85 -7.41 -14.65
CA PHE A 52 9.12 -8.83 -14.49
C PHE A 52 9.74 -9.38 -15.77
N GLY A 53 10.78 -10.21 -15.64
CA GLY A 53 11.45 -10.87 -16.75
C GLY A 53 11.68 -12.35 -16.45
N GLY A 54 11.78 -13.18 -17.50
CA GLY A 54 12.06 -14.61 -17.32
C GLY A 54 10.99 -15.36 -16.53
N VAL A 55 9.75 -14.88 -16.53
CA VAL A 55 8.63 -15.55 -15.83
C VAL A 55 8.45 -16.94 -16.42
N GLY A 56 8.55 -17.96 -15.56
CA GLY A 56 8.43 -19.36 -15.97
C GLY A 56 9.75 -20.02 -16.40
N THR A 57 10.88 -19.31 -16.33
CA THR A 57 12.22 -19.91 -16.46
C THR A 57 12.83 -20.21 -15.09
N ASP A 58 14.01 -20.83 -15.09
CA ASP A 58 14.78 -21.10 -13.86
C ASP A 58 15.38 -19.82 -13.23
N THR A 59 15.35 -18.70 -13.96
CA THR A 59 15.98 -17.44 -13.54
C THR A 59 15.03 -16.25 -13.74
N PRO A 60 13.90 -16.18 -13.01
CA PRO A 60 13.02 -15.03 -13.07
C PRO A 60 13.71 -13.81 -12.47
N THR A 61 13.50 -12.65 -13.08
CA THR A 61 14.07 -11.37 -12.64
C THR A 61 12.96 -10.36 -12.38
N SER A 62 13.25 -9.40 -11.50
CA SER A 62 12.37 -8.26 -11.32
C SER A 62 13.15 -6.99 -11.02
N ARG A 63 12.60 -5.84 -11.37
CA ARG A 63 13.19 -4.53 -11.06
C ARG A 63 12.10 -3.51 -10.80
N VAL A 64 12.32 -2.64 -9.83
CA VAL A 64 11.51 -1.43 -9.66
C VAL A 64 12.24 -0.28 -10.29
N GLN A 65 11.53 0.50 -11.09
CA GLN A 65 12.02 1.78 -11.60
C GLN A 65 11.05 2.88 -11.24
N SER A 66 11.58 4.01 -10.77
CA SER A 66 10.79 5.24 -10.66
C SER A 66 10.47 5.72 -12.07
N LEU A 67 9.19 5.93 -12.36
CA LEU A 67 8.79 6.56 -13.62
C LEU A 67 9.00 8.06 -13.49
N GLN A 68 10.04 8.55 -14.14
CA GLN A 68 10.22 9.98 -14.33
C GLN A 68 9.14 10.50 -15.30
N PRO A 69 8.68 11.76 -15.15
CA PRO A 69 7.61 12.32 -15.97
C PRO A 69 7.84 12.22 -17.49
N SER A 70 9.09 12.07 -17.94
CA SER A 70 9.46 11.99 -19.34
C SER A 70 9.01 10.72 -20.07
N GLY A 71 8.49 9.70 -19.37
CA GLY A 71 7.98 8.45 -19.97
C GLY A 71 6.47 8.41 -20.19
N LEU A 72 5.73 9.43 -19.74
CA LEU A 72 4.27 9.48 -19.78
C LEU A 72 3.87 10.70 -20.63
N SER A 73 3.26 10.46 -21.78
CA SER A 73 3.09 11.42 -22.88
C SER A 73 2.09 12.57 -22.64
N ALA A 74 1.74 12.86 -21.39
CA ALA A 74 0.82 13.94 -21.05
C ALA A 74 1.35 14.84 -19.91
N GLN A 75 1.91 15.97 -20.36
CA GLN A 75 2.01 17.28 -19.69
C GLN A 75 2.59 17.35 -18.26
N GLY A 76 3.81 17.89 -18.21
CA GLY A 76 4.28 18.87 -17.22
C GLY A 76 3.97 18.57 -15.77
N LEU A 77 4.83 17.77 -15.12
CA LEU A 77 4.74 17.55 -13.69
C LEU A 77 6.05 17.64 -12.93
N VAL A 78 5.96 18.30 -11.78
CA VAL A 78 6.90 18.16 -10.68
C VAL A 78 6.70 16.76 -10.08
N SER A 79 7.60 15.87 -10.43
CA SER A 79 7.72 14.57 -9.78
C SER A 79 8.20 14.80 -8.35
N ALA A 80 7.74 13.95 -7.41
CA ALA A 80 8.38 13.81 -6.11
C ALA A 80 9.20 12.51 -6.13
N PRO A 81 10.22 12.38 -7.01
CA PRO A 81 11.11 11.23 -6.88
C PRO A 81 11.74 11.30 -5.48
N ASP A 82 12.25 10.16 -5.00
CA ASP A 82 13.18 10.10 -3.87
C ASP A 82 12.59 9.97 -2.45
N GLN A 83 11.33 9.58 -2.27
CA GLN A 83 10.85 9.18 -0.94
C GLN A 83 11.11 7.71 -0.59
N PHE A 84 11.30 6.86 -1.60
CA PHE A 84 11.59 5.45 -1.38
C PHE A 84 12.69 4.92 -2.30
N SER A 85 13.54 4.04 -1.77
CA SER A 85 14.42 3.17 -2.56
C SER A 85 14.00 1.71 -2.42
N PHE A 86 14.13 0.93 -3.50
CA PHE A 86 13.75 -0.47 -3.55
C PHE A 86 14.97 -1.35 -3.83
N SER A 87 15.12 -2.43 -3.07
CA SER A 87 16.12 -3.47 -3.32
C SER A 87 15.42 -4.83 -3.37
N GLN A 88 15.61 -5.58 -4.46
CA GLN A 88 15.02 -6.91 -4.60
C GLN A 88 15.61 -7.86 -3.56
N VAL A 89 14.75 -8.51 -2.79
CA VAL A 89 15.13 -9.54 -1.82
C VAL A 89 14.95 -10.92 -2.42
N ALA A 90 13.79 -11.17 -3.04
CA ALA A 90 13.48 -12.48 -3.62
C ALA A 90 12.47 -12.36 -4.77
N VAL A 91 12.59 -13.27 -5.74
CA VAL A 91 11.55 -13.60 -6.71
C VAL A 91 11.22 -15.06 -6.53
N GLN A 92 9.95 -15.40 -6.37
CA GLN A 92 9.49 -16.77 -6.20
C GLN A 92 8.36 -17.04 -7.19
N THR A 93 8.40 -18.21 -7.81
CA THR A 93 7.31 -18.65 -8.68
C THR A 93 6.97 -20.09 -8.37
N PHE A 94 5.69 -20.42 -8.45
CA PHE A 94 5.22 -21.80 -8.47
C PHE A 94 4.00 -21.91 -9.36
N ALA A 95 3.75 -23.11 -9.89
CA ALA A 95 2.61 -23.39 -10.72
C ALA A 95 1.74 -24.47 -10.07
N ILE A 96 0.43 -24.34 -10.23
CA ILE A 96 -0.56 -25.33 -9.84
C ILE A 96 -1.08 -25.95 -11.12
N GLY A 97 -0.68 -27.19 -11.39
CA GLY A 97 -1.11 -27.90 -12.61
C GLY A 97 -2.63 -28.06 -12.69
N ALA A 98 -3.29 -28.29 -11.56
CA ALA A 98 -4.74 -28.51 -11.51
C ALA A 98 -5.57 -27.30 -11.99
N THR A 99 -5.11 -26.08 -11.71
CA THR A 99 -5.79 -24.83 -12.14
C THR A 99 -5.07 -24.14 -13.29
N ASN A 100 -3.99 -24.75 -13.79
CA ASN A 100 -3.04 -24.17 -14.73
C ASN A 100 -2.64 -22.71 -14.36
N THR A 101 -2.49 -22.44 -13.07
CA THR A 101 -2.21 -21.09 -12.56
C THR A 101 -0.77 -21.00 -12.10
N ARG A 102 -0.05 -19.97 -12.51
CA ARG A 102 1.27 -19.63 -11.96
C ARG A 102 1.15 -18.44 -11.05
N HIS A 103 1.72 -18.59 -9.88
CA HIS A 103 1.90 -17.53 -8.91
C HIS A 103 3.31 -16.98 -9.07
N ILE A 104 3.43 -15.66 -8.98
CA ILE A 104 4.69 -14.95 -8.96
C ILE A 104 4.66 -14.01 -7.77
N ARG A 105 5.65 -14.15 -6.90
CA ARG A 105 5.90 -13.26 -5.77
C ARG A 105 7.21 -12.54 -5.97
N VAL A 106 7.22 -11.24 -5.73
CA VAL A 106 8.46 -10.48 -5.59
C VAL A 106 8.45 -9.78 -4.25
N THR A 107 9.52 -9.97 -3.49
CA THR A 107 9.74 -9.28 -2.22
C THR A 107 10.80 -8.21 -2.41
N TYR A 108 10.47 -6.98 -2.04
CA TYR A 108 11.39 -5.84 -2.01
C TYR A 108 11.63 -5.38 -0.57
N LYS A 109 12.86 -4.98 -0.31
CA LYS A 109 13.20 -4.10 0.80
C LYS A 109 12.97 -2.66 0.33
N VAL A 110 12.09 -1.96 1.02
CA VAL A 110 11.73 -0.56 0.78
C VAL A 110 12.34 0.28 1.88
N THR A 111 13.12 1.30 1.52
CA THR A 111 13.72 2.26 2.45
C THR A 111 13.06 3.61 2.29
N ASN A 112 12.67 4.28 3.37
CA ASN A 112 12.21 5.67 3.32
C ASN A 112 13.43 6.58 3.17
N THR A 113 13.62 7.17 1.99
CA THR A 113 14.71 8.09 1.68
C THR A 113 14.33 9.56 1.87
N SER A 114 13.08 9.84 2.25
CA SER A 114 12.63 11.20 2.55
C SER A 114 13.20 11.72 3.87
N SER A 115 13.13 13.03 4.09
CA SER A 115 13.45 13.65 5.37
C SER A 115 12.30 13.60 6.39
N GLN A 116 11.18 12.97 6.05
CA GLN A 116 9.96 12.95 6.86
C GLN A 116 9.64 11.56 7.38
N THR A 117 9.04 11.50 8.57
CA THR A 117 8.44 10.25 9.08
C THR A 117 7.11 10.02 8.39
N LEU A 118 7.02 8.94 7.62
CA LEU A 118 5.79 8.54 6.96
C LEU A 118 4.91 7.79 7.94
N ARG A 119 3.60 8.04 7.91
CA ARG A 119 2.63 7.34 8.76
C ARG A 119 1.75 6.48 7.89
N ASN A 120 1.65 5.20 8.22
CA ASN A 120 0.79 4.25 7.51
C ASN A 120 1.05 4.21 5.98
N PRO A 121 2.31 4.08 5.52
CA PRO A 121 2.61 4.03 4.09
C PRO A 121 1.91 2.83 3.42
N LYS A 122 1.25 3.12 2.30
CA LYS A 122 0.55 2.15 1.45
C LYS A 122 1.02 2.30 0.01
N PHE A 123 1.05 1.19 -0.70
CA PHE A 123 1.24 1.16 -2.14
C PHE A 123 -0.09 0.90 -2.81
N VAL A 124 -0.45 1.70 -3.80
CA VAL A 124 -1.70 1.58 -4.54
C VAL A 124 -1.36 1.20 -5.97
N ALA A 125 -2.04 0.18 -6.51
CA ALA A 125 -1.84 -0.18 -7.90
C ALA A 125 -2.52 0.87 -8.80
N VAL A 126 -1.89 1.17 -9.94
CA VAL A 126 -2.35 2.25 -10.83
C VAL A 126 -2.56 1.73 -12.24
N VAL A 127 -3.60 2.23 -12.89
CA VAL A 127 -3.79 2.06 -14.34
C VAL A 127 -3.03 3.19 -15.02
N PRO A 128 -1.97 2.92 -15.78
CA PRO A 128 -1.19 3.97 -16.42
C PRO A 128 -1.98 4.63 -17.56
N GLN A 129 -1.73 5.92 -17.76
CA GLN A 129 -2.27 6.68 -18.89
C GLN A 129 -1.62 6.21 -20.20
N GLY A 130 -2.41 6.19 -21.28
CA GLY A 130 -1.96 5.69 -22.59
C GLY A 130 -2.04 4.17 -22.75
N GLY A 131 -2.40 3.44 -21.69
CA GLY A 131 -2.75 2.03 -21.80
C GLY A 131 -4.03 1.83 -22.63
N THR A 132 -4.03 0.81 -23.48
CA THR A 132 -5.21 0.39 -24.27
C THR A 132 -6.23 -0.40 -23.45
N THR A 133 -5.89 -0.77 -22.21
CA THR A 133 -6.74 -1.52 -21.28
C THR A 133 -6.92 -0.76 -19.97
N ASP A 134 -7.96 -1.10 -19.21
CA ASP A 134 -8.16 -0.62 -17.83
C ASP A 134 -7.40 -1.47 -16.79
N SER A 135 -6.26 -2.04 -17.20
CA SER A 135 -5.45 -2.94 -16.38
C SER A 135 -4.23 -2.23 -15.80
N VAL A 136 -3.81 -2.68 -14.62
CA VAL A 136 -2.51 -2.34 -14.02
C VAL A 136 -1.35 -3.01 -14.75
N PHE A 137 -1.63 -4.10 -15.47
CA PHE A 137 -0.65 -4.84 -16.25
C PHE A 137 -0.51 -4.20 -17.64
N THR A 138 0.73 -3.90 -18.02
CA THR A 138 1.06 -3.33 -19.33
C THR A 138 2.26 -4.03 -19.93
N ASN A 139 2.45 -3.85 -21.25
CA ASN A 139 3.60 -4.40 -21.98
C ASN A 139 3.77 -5.92 -21.81
N VAL A 140 2.67 -6.65 -21.68
CA VAL A 140 2.69 -8.11 -21.50
C VAL A 140 3.13 -8.76 -22.80
N ARG A 141 4.19 -9.56 -22.73
CA ARG A 141 4.80 -10.25 -23.87
C ARG A 141 5.03 -11.72 -23.54
N TYR A 142 5.00 -12.56 -24.57
CA TYR A 142 5.47 -13.93 -24.48
C TYR A 142 6.99 -13.97 -24.37
N PHE A 143 7.53 -15.14 -24.02
CA PHE A 143 8.99 -15.32 -23.85
C PHE A 143 9.78 -15.05 -25.14
N ASP A 144 9.18 -15.32 -26.30
CA ASP A 144 9.77 -15.01 -27.62
C ASP A 144 9.71 -13.50 -27.98
N GLY A 145 9.18 -12.67 -27.09
CA GLY A 145 9.05 -11.22 -27.26
C GLY A 145 7.80 -10.77 -28.04
N SER A 146 6.98 -11.71 -28.52
CA SER A 146 5.73 -11.40 -29.21
C SER A 146 4.67 -10.82 -28.26
N ASP A 147 3.74 -10.05 -28.83
CA ASP A 147 2.70 -9.36 -28.06
C ASP A 147 1.74 -10.36 -27.39
N ALA A 148 1.55 -10.20 -26.07
CA ALA A 148 0.64 -10.99 -25.27
C ALA A 148 -0.44 -10.11 -24.60
N THR A 149 -0.72 -8.94 -25.16
CA THR A 149 -1.72 -8.00 -24.64
C THR A 149 -3.10 -8.65 -24.43
N ALA A 150 -3.51 -9.57 -25.31
CA ALA A 150 -4.77 -10.32 -25.17
C ALA A 150 -4.84 -11.20 -23.91
N SER A 151 -3.69 -11.53 -23.30
CA SER A 151 -3.61 -12.30 -22.06
C SER A 151 -3.70 -11.45 -20.80
N ILE A 152 -3.73 -10.12 -20.90
CA ILE A 152 -3.83 -9.21 -19.73
C ILE A 152 -5.04 -9.56 -18.84
N GLY A 153 -6.19 -9.94 -19.43
CA GLY A 153 -7.39 -10.31 -18.66
C GLY A 153 -7.24 -11.60 -17.83
N LYS A 154 -6.14 -12.35 -17.99
CA LYS A 154 -5.81 -13.55 -17.22
C LYS A 154 -4.89 -13.26 -16.04
N LEU A 155 -4.49 -12.00 -15.88
CA LEU A 155 -3.61 -11.53 -14.83
C LEU A 155 -4.43 -10.91 -13.71
N SER A 156 -4.04 -11.20 -12.47
CA SER A 156 -4.69 -10.60 -11.31
C SER A 156 -3.68 -10.36 -10.19
N LEU A 157 -3.82 -9.21 -9.53
CA LEU A 157 -3.14 -8.92 -8.27
C LEU A 157 -3.80 -9.77 -7.18
N VAL A 158 -3.00 -10.47 -6.38
CA VAL A 158 -3.50 -11.23 -5.23
C VAL A 158 -2.64 -10.99 -4.00
N GLN A 159 -3.12 -11.40 -2.82
CA GLN A 159 -2.21 -11.61 -1.70
C GLN A 159 -1.26 -12.75 -2.04
N GLY A 160 -0.02 -12.66 -1.58
CA GLY A 160 0.92 -13.73 -1.79
C GLY A 160 0.49 -15.09 -1.32
N GLN A 161 0.84 -16.07 -2.12
CA GLN A 161 0.44 -17.45 -1.95
C GLN A 161 1.65 -18.32 -1.62
N ASN A 162 1.42 -19.43 -0.94
CA ASN A 162 2.35 -20.52 -0.80
C ASN A 162 1.75 -21.76 -1.47
N PHE A 163 2.61 -22.61 -2.03
CA PHE A 163 2.18 -23.91 -2.52
C PHE A 163 2.02 -24.87 -1.35
N ASN A 164 0.82 -25.42 -1.17
CA ASN A 164 0.56 -26.49 -0.23
C ASN A 164 0.64 -27.82 -0.97
N THR A 165 1.68 -28.61 -0.68
CA THR A 165 1.94 -29.90 -1.31
C THR A 165 0.93 -30.98 -0.89
N ALA A 166 0.34 -30.88 0.30
CA ALA A 166 -0.63 -31.85 0.79
C ALA A 166 -1.98 -31.74 0.08
N THR A 167 -2.39 -30.51 -0.27
CA THR A 167 -3.66 -30.23 -0.95
C THR A 167 -3.48 -29.91 -2.44
N ASN A 168 -2.24 -29.86 -2.93
CA ASN A 168 -1.88 -29.43 -4.28
C ASN A 168 -2.56 -28.11 -4.68
N SER A 169 -2.53 -27.12 -3.77
CA SER A 169 -3.26 -25.86 -3.94
C SER A 169 -2.45 -24.65 -3.48
N ALA A 170 -2.84 -23.46 -3.94
CA ALA A 170 -2.37 -22.20 -3.38
C ALA A 170 -3.09 -21.94 -2.07
N VAL A 171 -2.34 -21.49 -1.06
CA VAL A 171 -2.89 -20.98 0.19
C VAL A 171 -2.29 -19.61 0.48
N PRO A 172 -3.06 -18.65 1.05
CA PRO A 172 -2.51 -17.35 1.41
C PRO A 172 -1.29 -17.47 2.31
N ASN A 173 -0.21 -16.76 1.97
CA ASN A 173 0.97 -16.66 2.79
C ASN A 173 0.74 -15.60 3.89
N PRO A 174 0.73 -15.99 5.18
CA PRO A 174 0.52 -15.03 6.27
C PRO A 174 1.69 -14.04 6.42
N LEU A 175 2.86 -14.33 5.83
CA LEU A 175 4.03 -13.45 5.85
C LEU A 175 4.09 -12.50 4.64
N ALA A 176 3.21 -12.68 3.64
CA ALA A 176 3.13 -11.79 2.50
C ALA A 176 2.28 -10.55 2.83
N SER A 177 2.55 -9.44 2.17
CA SER A 177 1.81 -8.19 2.36
C SER A 177 0.33 -8.38 2.04
N THR A 178 -0.52 -8.00 3.00
CA THR A 178 -1.98 -8.11 2.85
C THR A 178 -2.45 -7.18 1.74
N ILE A 179 -3.24 -7.74 0.82
CA ILE A 179 -3.90 -6.94 -0.21
C ILE A 179 -5.05 -6.16 0.42
N LEU A 180 -5.11 -4.86 0.13
CA LEU A 180 -6.17 -3.96 0.53
C LEU A 180 -7.14 -3.79 -0.63
N THR A 181 -8.42 -3.71 -0.31
CA THR A 181 -9.49 -3.37 -1.24
C THR A 181 -10.33 -2.23 -0.64
N GLY A 182 -11.05 -1.51 -1.50
CA GLY A 182 -11.89 -0.38 -1.06
C GLY A 182 -11.07 0.78 -0.49
N LEU A 183 -9.82 0.96 -0.94
CA LEU A 183 -9.03 2.12 -0.55
C LEU A 183 -9.71 3.40 -1.05
N ASP A 184 -9.93 4.35 -0.13
CA ASP A 184 -10.34 5.69 -0.50
C ASP A 184 -9.16 6.43 -1.13
N VAL A 185 -9.24 6.61 -2.45
CA VAL A 185 -8.26 7.30 -3.27
C VAL A 185 -8.82 8.61 -3.83
N SER A 186 -10.01 9.02 -3.39
CA SER A 186 -10.73 10.19 -3.92
C SER A 186 -10.00 11.52 -3.69
N THR A 187 -9.17 11.58 -2.66
CA THR A 187 -8.41 12.78 -2.27
C THR A 187 -7.00 12.84 -2.86
N VAL A 188 -6.63 11.87 -3.70
CA VAL A 188 -5.28 11.78 -4.28
C VAL A 188 -5.24 12.52 -5.62
N ASP A 189 -4.28 13.42 -5.79
CA ASP A 189 -4.08 14.09 -7.09
C ASP A 189 -3.29 13.22 -8.06
N THR A 190 -3.95 12.82 -9.15
CA THR A 190 -3.35 12.10 -10.27
C THR A 190 -3.06 13.00 -11.46
N THR A 191 -3.43 14.28 -11.41
CA THR A 191 -3.31 15.21 -12.54
C THR A 191 -1.86 15.27 -13.02
N GLY A 192 -1.66 15.02 -14.32
CA GLY A 192 -0.35 14.97 -14.98
C GLY A 192 0.55 13.78 -14.60
N LYS A 193 0.15 12.90 -13.67
CA LYS A 193 1.01 11.82 -13.12
C LYS A 193 1.14 10.62 -14.07
N GLY A 194 0.61 10.74 -15.29
CA GLY A 194 0.45 9.64 -16.23
C GLY A 194 -0.31 8.45 -15.65
N ILE A 195 -1.25 8.73 -14.75
CA ILE A 195 -2.16 7.76 -14.15
C ILE A 195 -3.54 8.02 -14.77
N LYS A 196 -4.10 7.00 -15.42
CA LYS A 196 -5.49 7.04 -15.90
C LYS A 196 -6.45 6.98 -14.71
N THR A 197 -6.24 6.00 -13.84
CA THR A 197 -7.07 5.73 -12.65
C THR A 197 -6.24 5.09 -11.55
N LEU A 198 -6.44 5.50 -10.31
CA LEU A 198 -5.97 4.77 -9.13
C LEU A 198 -6.91 3.60 -8.86
N THR A 199 -6.36 2.40 -8.68
CA THR A 199 -7.20 1.29 -8.23
C THR A 199 -7.55 1.49 -6.75
N GLN A 200 -8.67 0.92 -6.33
CA GLN A 200 -8.99 0.80 -4.90
C GLN A 200 -8.26 -0.39 -4.25
N THR A 201 -7.21 -0.89 -4.93
CA THR A 201 -6.44 -2.08 -4.54
C THR A 201 -4.99 -1.68 -4.25
N GLY A 202 -4.40 -2.29 -3.22
CA GLY A 202 -3.03 -1.97 -2.85
C GLY A 202 -2.46 -2.90 -1.80
N TRP A 203 -1.32 -2.51 -1.23
CA TRP A 203 -0.65 -3.26 -0.17
C TRP A 203 -0.25 -2.33 0.97
N TRP A 204 -0.35 -2.85 2.18
CA TRP A 204 0.37 -2.26 3.30
C TRP A 204 1.87 -2.49 3.11
N LEU A 205 2.68 -1.46 3.41
CA LEU A 205 4.12 -1.61 3.40
C LEU A 205 4.64 -2.50 4.54
N THR A 206 3.85 -2.67 5.60
CA THR A 206 4.20 -3.50 6.75
C THR A 206 3.09 -4.51 7.03
N THR A 207 3.48 -5.73 7.40
CA THR A 207 2.54 -6.83 7.62
C THR A 207 2.87 -7.56 8.92
N PRO A 208 1.86 -7.87 9.74
CA PRO A 208 0.49 -7.37 9.69
C PRO A 208 0.40 -5.96 10.30
N PRO A 209 -0.41 -5.05 9.76
CA PRO A 209 -0.82 -3.89 10.52
C PRO A 209 -1.71 -4.36 11.66
N THR A 210 -1.28 -4.20 12.92
CA THR A 210 -2.21 -4.31 14.05
C THR A 210 -3.29 -3.25 13.87
N SER A 211 -4.56 -3.64 13.71
CA SER A 211 -5.65 -2.70 13.39
C SER A 211 -5.65 -1.50 14.34
N GLY A 212 -5.66 -0.29 13.79
CA GLY A 212 -5.67 0.95 14.57
C GLY A 212 -4.31 1.45 15.05
N ALA A 213 -3.22 0.67 14.91
CA ALA A 213 -1.89 1.18 15.17
C ALA A 213 -1.40 2.04 14.01
N THR A 214 -0.91 3.24 14.33
CA THR A 214 -0.14 4.02 13.37
C THR A 214 1.25 3.41 13.27
N ILE A 215 1.65 2.95 12.08
CA ILE A 215 2.99 2.45 11.84
C ILE A 215 3.82 3.59 11.25
N PRO A 216 4.72 4.21 12.04
CA PRO A 216 5.64 5.20 11.52
C PRO A 216 6.76 4.51 10.73
N MET A 217 7.28 5.20 9.74
CA MET A 217 8.50 4.86 9.02
C MET A 217 9.36 6.11 8.98
N ALA A 218 10.32 6.20 9.88
CA ALA A 218 11.25 7.31 9.97
C ALA A 218 12.19 7.35 8.74
N PRO A 219 12.86 8.48 8.48
CA PRO A 219 13.94 8.55 7.50
C PRO A 219 14.98 7.47 7.73
N GLY A 220 15.30 6.68 6.70
CA GLY A 220 16.24 5.57 6.75
C GLY A 220 15.64 4.22 7.20
N ASP A 221 14.42 4.20 7.74
CA ASP A 221 13.76 2.94 8.09
C ASP A 221 13.53 2.07 6.86
N THR A 222 13.48 0.76 7.09
CA THR A 222 13.28 -0.23 6.02
C THR A 222 12.15 -1.19 6.36
N ALA A 223 11.34 -1.52 5.37
CA ALA A 223 10.27 -2.50 5.48
C ALA A 223 10.30 -3.49 4.30
N LEU A 224 9.72 -4.67 4.49
CA LEU A 224 9.55 -5.65 3.41
C LEU A 224 8.14 -5.54 2.84
N ILE A 225 8.06 -5.39 1.51
CA ILE A 225 6.82 -5.52 0.76
C ILE A 225 6.91 -6.75 -0.13
N SER A 226 5.86 -7.58 -0.14
CA SER A 226 5.71 -8.65 -1.13
C SER A 226 4.55 -8.31 -2.05
N VAL A 227 4.83 -8.21 -3.33
CA VAL A 227 3.86 -8.00 -4.40
C VAL A 227 3.68 -9.33 -5.11
N ASP A 228 2.43 -9.74 -5.31
CA ASP A 228 2.09 -11.03 -5.84
C ASP A 228 1.07 -10.92 -6.99
N ASP A 229 1.37 -11.66 -8.05
CA ASP A 229 0.59 -11.74 -9.28
C ASP A 229 0.24 -13.20 -9.60
N ASN A 230 -0.97 -13.42 -10.11
CA ASN A 230 -1.41 -14.70 -10.63
C ASN A 230 -1.61 -14.64 -12.15
N PHE A 231 -1.10 -15.66 -12.83
CA PHE A 231 -1.23 -15.88 -14.27
C PHE A 231 -2.06 -17.14 -14.49
N ILE A 232 -3.17 -17.05 -15.22
CA ILE A 232 -3.89 -18.23 -15.71
C ILE A 232 -3.31 -18.62 -17.07
N PHE A 233 -2.68 -19.79 -17.16
CA PHE A 233 -2.28 -20.36 -18.44
C PHE A 233 -3.46 -21.13 -19.04
N TYR A 234 -3.58 -21.09 -20.36
CA TYR A 234 -4.27 -22.12 -21.12
C TYR A 234 -3.16 -22.82 -21.88
N CYS A 235 -2.81 -24.05 -21.50
CA CYS A 235 -2.02 -24.89 -22.37
C CYS A 235 -2.93 -25.30 -23.52
N SER A 236 -2.64 -24.80 -24.72
CA SER A 236 -3.03 -25.46 -25.97
C SER A 236 -2.01 -26.54 -26.28
#